data_AF-A0A2N2Z577-F1
#
_entry.id   AF-A0A2N2Z577-F1
#
_cell.length_a   1.000
_cell.length_b   1.000
_cell.length_c   1.000
_cell.angle_alpha   90.00
_cell.angle_beta   90.00
_cell.angle_gamma   90.00
#
_symmetry.space_group_name_H-M   'P 1'
#
loop_
_entity.id
_entity.type
_entity.pdbx_description
1 polymer ?
#
loop_
_entity_poly.entity_id
_entity_poly.type
_entity_poly.pdbx_seq_one_letter_code
_entity_poly.pdbx_strand_id
1 'polypeptide(L)'
;MKSILLLLIIFITPLTAISQEIPLGANIIELQTNHKRISSAVRKTAALLNEGGIGLARADKKKGVIITQEYPYRFVINELILTFHESEKGVVIKLFGVYYYEPKEFWEGHYVIHGGGTIEYIGPPETKLMQAWEGLQKVANMIEHSGKKYISTNSRVNIPRDWPE
;
A
#
# COMPACT_ATOMS: atom_id res chain seq x y z
N MET A 1 10.95 39.69 -36.31
CA MET A 1 11.68 38.42 -36.13
C MET A 1 11.47 37.93 -34.71
N LYS A 2 11.00 36.67 -34.58
CA LYS A 2 11.19 35.72 -33.47
C LYS A 2 10.58 36.10 -32.11
N SER A 3 9.39 35.58 -31.80
CA SER A 3 9.19 34.31 -31.06
C SER A 3 9.26 34.50 -29.53
N ILE A 4 8.13 34.83 -28.92
CA ILE A 4 7.86 34.50 -27.51
C ILE A 4 6.59 33.64 -27.53
N LEU A 5 6.79 32.38 -27.91
CA LEU A 5 5.79 31.33 -27.89
C LEU A 5 6.42 30.17 -27.13
N LEU A 6 6.63 30.32 -25.82
CA LEU A 6 7.06 29.23 -24.95
C LEU A 6 6.89 29.60 -23.48
N LEU A 7 5.63 29.65 -23.04
CA LEU A 7 5.29 29.56 -21.62
C LEU A 7 3.95 28.83 -21.47
N LEU A 8 3.94 27.60 -21.98
CA LEU A 8 2.85 26.63 -21.85
C LEU A 8 3.48 25.26 -21.57
N ILE A 9 4.16 25.17 -20.43
CA ILE A 9 4.40 23.90 -19.74
C ILE A 9 3.83 24.10 -18.33
N ILE A 10 2.51 24.27 -18.28
CA ILE A 10 1.78 23.93 -17.06
C ILE A 10 1.86 22.41 -16.99
N PHE A 11 2.45 21.92 -15.90
CA PHE A 11 2.46 20.52 -15.54
C PHE A 11 1.08 19.90 -15.79
N ILE A 12 0.98 19.08 -16.83
CA ILE A 12 -0.10 18.13 -17.00
C ILE A 12 0.16 17.03 -15.97
N THR A 13 -0.18 17.25 -14.71
CA THR A 13 -0.63 16.12 -13.90
C THR A 13 -2.00 15.76 -14.47
N PRO A 14 -2.17 14.57 -15.08
CA PRO A 14 -3.44 14.22 -15.68
C PRO A 14 -4.51 14.24 -14.58
N LEU A 15 -5.47 15.14 -14.79
CA LEU A 15 -6.76 15.21 -14.11
C LEU A 15 -7.60 13.99 -14.51
N THR A 16 -7.09 12.79 -14.23
CA THR A 16 -7.80 11.53 -14.42
C THR A 16 -7.43 10.59 -13.28
N ALA A 17 -7.56 11.08 -12.05
CA ALA A 17 -8.04 10.22 -10.98
C ALA A 17 -9.48 9.85 -11.34
N ILE A 18 -9.65 8.94 -12.30
CA ILE A 18 -10.87 8.13 -12.38
C ILE A 18 -10.97 7.55 -10.98
N SER A 19 -11.96 8.01 -10.22
CA SER A 19 -12.35 7.38 -8.97
C SER A 19 -12.81 5.98 -9.35
N GLN A 20 -11.87 5.07 -9.53
CA GLN A 20 -12.16 3.67 -9.79
C GLN A 20 -12.97 3.19 -8.60
N GLU A 21 -14.18 2.70 -8.87
CA GLU A 21 -15.00 2.07 -7.86
C GLU A 21 -14.23 0.89 -7.28
N ILE A 22 -14.03 0.90 -5.96
CA ILE A 22 -13.37 -0.20 -5.26
C ILE A 22 -14.37 -1.37 -5.26
N PRO A 23 -14.06 -2.51 -5.89
CA PRO A 23 -14.97 -3.63 -5.94
C PRO A 23 -15.13 -4.23 -4.54
N LEU A 24 -16.34 -4.71 -4.22
CA LEU A 24 -16.59 -5.44 -2.99
C LEU A 24 -15.65 -6.66 -2.89
N GLY A 25 -15.03 -6.84 -1.73
CA GLY A 25 -14.05 -7.89 -1.46
C GLY A 25 -12.64 -7.59 -1.98
N ALA A 26 -12.35 -6.38 -2.46
CA ALA A 26 -10.97 -6.02 -2.84
C ALA A 26 -10.02 -6.17 -1.66
N ASN A 27 -8.87 -6.82 -1.85
CA ASN A 27 -7.90 -7.05 -0.78
C ASN A 27 -6.47 -6.64 -1.16
N ILE A 28 -6.27 -6.24 -2.42
CA ILE A 28 -4.99 -5.79 -2.95
C ILE A 28 -5.19 -4.48 -3.70
N ILE A 29 -4.31 -3.51 -3.45
CA ILE A 29 -4.12 -2.35 -4.32
C ILE A 29 -2.91 -2.60 -5.20
N GLU A 30 -3.12 -2.63 -6.51
CA GLU A 30 -2.06 -2.74 -7.51
C GLU A 30 -1.74 -1.35 -8.06
N LEU A 31 -0.46 -0.99 -8.05
CA LEU A 31 0.07 0.26 -8.57
C LEU A 31 0.99 -0.03 -9.75
N GLN A 32 0.69 0.59 -10.89
CA GLN A 32 1.64 0.64 -12.00
C GLN A 32 2.61 1.79 -11.77
N THR A 33 3.91 1.52 -11.78
CA THR A 33 4.93 2.57 -11.61
C THR A 33 5.62 2.91 -12.92
N ASN A 34 6.34 4.04 -12.92
CA ASN A 34 7.22 4.43 -14.02
C ASN A 34 8.64 3.88 -13.88
N HIS A 35 8.90 3.08 -12.84
CA HIS A 35 10.22 2.50 -12.61
C HIS A 35 10.49 1.36 -13.58
N LYS A 36 11.71 1.31 -14.11
CA LYS A 36 12.17 0.25 -15.02
C LYS A 36 12.78 -0.96 -14.31
N ARG A 37 13.10 -0.84 -13.02
CA ARG A 37 13.81 -1.87 -12.25
C ARG A 37 13.26 -1.97 -10.84
N ILE A 38 13.05 -3.20 -10.37
CA ILE A 38 12.55 -3.50 -9.01
C ILE A 38 13.40 -2.82 -7.94
N SER A 39 14.72 -2.95 -8.02
CA SER A 39 15.62 -2.40 -6.99
C SER A 39 15.53 -0.87 -6.84
N SER A 40 15.26 -0.16 -7.94
CA SER A 40 15.04 1.29 -7.92
C SER A 40 13.66 1.63 -7.35
N ALA A 41 12.63 0.86 -7.73
CA ALA A 41 11.27 1.03 -7.21
C ALA A 41 11.24 0.82 -5.69
N VAL A 42 11.78 -0.31 -5.21
CA VAL A 42 11.87 -0.60 -3.77
C VAL A 42 12.58 0.52 -3.02
N ARG A 43 13.73 0.99 -3.52
CA ARG A 43 14.48 2.08 -2.86
C ARG A 43 13.67 3.37 -2.80
N LYS A 44 13.01 3.77 -3.90
CA LYS A 44 12.26 5.02 -3.98
C LYS A 44 11.00 4.94 -3.12
N THR A 45 10.26 3.84 -3.20
CA THR A 45 9.10 3.58 -2.34
C THR A 45 9.50 3.59 -0.86
N ALA A 46 10.57 2.90 -0.46
CA ALA A 46 11.06 2.91 0.91
C ALA A 46 11.38 4.32 1.44
N ALA A 47 11.99 5.17 0.61
CA ALA A 47 12.26 6.56 0.97
C ALA A 47 10.96 7.36 1.17
N LEU A 48 10.02 7.28 0.22
CA LEU A 48 8.73 7.97 0.29
C LEU A 48 7.89 7.55 1.51
N LEU A 49 7.92 6.25 1.86
CA LEU A 49 7.22 5.74 3.04
C LEU A 49 7.81 6.31 4.33
N ASN A 50 9.14 6.29 4.49
CA ASN A 50 9.80 6.87 5.65
C ASN A 50 9.57 8.39 5.75
N GLU A 51 9.65 9.12 4.63
CA GLU A 51 9.32 10.55 4.55
C GLU A 51 7.86 10.82 4.93
N GLY A 52 6.95 9.91 4.57
CA GLY A 52 5.53 9.94 4.94
C GLY A 52 5.22 9.46 6.37
N GLY A 53 6.24 9.15 7.18
CA GLY A 53 6.08 8.69 8.56
C GLY A 53 5.68 7.22 8.71
N ILE A 54 5.83 6.41 7.65
CA ILE A 54 5.58 4.96 7.67
C ILE A 54 6.93 4.25 7.77
N GLY A 55 7.27 3.81 8.98
CA GLY A 55 8.48 3.04 9.24
C GLY A 55 8.49 1.69 8.52
N LEU A 56 9.68 1.15 8.27
CA LEU A 56 9.86 -0.12 7.58
C LEU A 56 10.40 -1.19 8.53
N ALA A 57 9.73 -2.34 8.58
CA ALA A 57 10.25 -3.52 9.27
C ALA A 57 11.27 -4.25 8.38
N ARG A 58 11.02 -4.29 7.06
CA ARG A 58 11.92 -4.90 6.07
C ARG A 58 11.83 -4.18 4.73
N ALA A 59 12.97 -4.05 4.04
CA ALA A 59 13.02 -3.60 2.65
C ALA A 59 14.10 -4.37 1.87
N ASP A 60 13.68 -5.35 1.08
CA ASP A 60 14.54 -6.21 0.29
C ASP A 60 14.49 -5.86 -1.20
N LYS A 61 15.54 -5.18 -1.67
CA LYS A 61 15.66 -4.73 -3.07
C LYS A 61 15.88 -5.88 -4.06
N LYS A 62 16.34 -7.04 -3.60
CA LYS A 62 16.59 -8.22 -4.43
C LYS A 62 15.32 -9.06 -4.56
N LYS A 63 14.65 -9.33 -3.43
CA LYS A 63 13.38 -10.07 -3.41
C LYS A 63 12.19 -9.22 -3.90
N GLY A 64 12.34 -7.90 -3.98
CA GLY A 64 11.27 -7.01 -4.42
C GLY A 64 10.15 -6.92 -3.39
N VAL A 65 10.52 -6.75 -2.12
CA VAL A 65 9.56 -6.77 -1.00
C VAL A 65 9.84 -5.62 -0.04
N ILE A 66 8.77 -4.97 0.44
CA ILE A 66 8.79 -4.09 1.60
C ILE A 66 7.73 -4.56 2.59
N ILE A 67 8.07 -4.60 3.87
CA ILE A 67 7.13 -4.81 4.97
C ILE A 67 7.22 -3.56 5.85
N THR A 68 6.10 -2.90 6.09
CA THR A 68 6.06 -1.73 6.98
C THR A 68 6.17 -2.19 8.43
N GLN A 69 6.54 -1.28 9.34
CA GLN A 69 6.24 -1.49 10.75
C GLN A 69 4.73 -1.36 10.97
N GLU A 70 4.26 -1.84 12.12
CA GLU A 70 2.93 -1.50 12.62
C GLU A 70 2.77 0.02 12.68
N TYR A 71 1.73 0.56 12.06
CA TYR A 71 1.40 1.99 12.15
C TYR A 71 -0.08 2.20 12.48
N PRO A 72 -0.40 3.10 13.41
CA PRO A 72 -1.78 3.41 13.73
C PRO A 72 -2.41 4.27 12.61
N TYR A 73 -3.67 3.98 12.29
CA TYR A 73 -4.51 4.84 11.46
C TYR A 73 -5.94 4.81 11.99
N ARG A 74 -6.44 5.97 12.43
CA ARG A 74 -7.70 6.06 13.20
C ARG A 74 -7.68 5.08 14.38
N PHE A 75 -8.63 4.14 14.46
CA PHE A 75 -8.81 3.19 15.56
C PHE A 75 -8.26 1.79 15.26
N VAL A 76 -7.45 1.63 14.22
CA VAL A 76 -6.83 0.34 13.85
C VAL A 76 -5.32 0.48 13.69
N ILE A 77 -4.59 -0.60 13.99
CA ILE A 77 -3.16 -0.71 13.70
C ILE A 77 -3.02 -1.47 12.38
N ASN A 78 -2.23 -0.95 11.44
CA ASN A 78 -2.00 -1.55 10.13
C ASN A 78 -0.55 -2.03 10.00
N GLU A 79 -0.36 -3.09 9.25
CA GLU A 79 0.93 -3.52 8.72
C GLU A 79 0.73 -3.89 7.25
N LEU A 80 1.63 -3.42 6.38
CA LEU A 80 1.51 -3.65 4.95
C LEU A 80 2.70 -4.42 4.38
N ILE A 81 2.37 -5.29 3.42
CA ILE A 81 3.32 -6.02 2.60
C ILE A 81 3.19 -5.50 1.18
N LEU A 82 4.29 -4.97 0.66
CA LEU A 82 4.40 -4.50 -0.71
C LEU A 82 5.29 -5.47 -1.48
N THR A 83 4.77 -6.02 -2.58
CA THR A 83 5.54 -6.88 -3.48
C THR A 83 5.70 -6.22 -4.84
N PHE A 84 6.89 -6.30 -5.40
CA PHE A 84 7.31 -5.61 -6.62
C PHE A 84 7.58 -6.64 -7.70
N HIS A 85 6.93 -6.48 -8.86
CA HIS A 85 7.00 -7.42 -9.98
C HIS A 85 7.36 -6.67 -11.26
N GLU A 86 8.17 -7.29 -12.12
CA GLU A 86 8.38 -6.76 -13.47
C GLU A 86 7.14 -6.99 -14.33
N SER A 87 6.80 -6.02 -15.16
CA SER A 87 5.77 -6.09 -16.19
C SER A 87 6.28 -5.45 -17.48
N GLU A 88 5.58 -5.67 -18.58
CA GLU A 88 5.92 -5.10 -19.89
C GLU A 88 5.98 -3.55 -19.87
N LYS A 89 5.27 -2.92 -18.93
CA LYS A 89 5.15 -1.46 -18.80
C LYS A 89 6.06 -0.87 -17.72
N GLY A 90 6.83 -1.70 -17.02
CA GLY A 90 7.70 -1.28 -15.91
C GLY A 90 7.49 -2.13 -14.67
N VAL A 91 7.64 -1.55 -13.48
CA VAL A 91 7.43 -2.27 -12.22
C VAL A 91 5.99 -2.07 -11.74
N VAL A 92 5.36 -3.17 -11.35
CA VAL A 92 4.07 -3.20 -10.67
C VAL A 92 4.29 -3.43 -9.18
N ILE A 93 3.58 -2.70 -8.34
CA ILE A 93 3.59 -2.87 -6.89
C ILE A 93 2.23 -3.39 -6.46
N LYS A 94 2.18 -4.48 -5.73
CA LYS A 94 0.97 -4.99 -5.09
C LYS A 94 1.08 -4.74 -3.60
N LEU A 95 0.12 -4.00 -3.06
CA LEU A 95 0.00 -3.72 -1.63
C LEU A 95 -1.06 -4.63 -1.04
N PHE A 96 -0.66 -5.36 -0.01
CA PHE A 96 -1.50 -6.19 0.83
C PHE A 96 -1.40 -5.67 2.26
N GLY A 97 -2.49 -5.75 3.02
CA GLY A 97 -2.49 -5.28 4.41
C GLY A 97 -3.06 -6.28 5.40
N VAL A 98 -2.51 -6.24 6.60
CA VAL A 98 -3.02 -6.86 7.81
C VAL A 98 -3.33 -5.74 8.80
N TYR A 99 -4.35 -5.95 9.63
CA TYR A 99 -4.78 -4.96 10.61
C TYR A 99 -5.21 -5.64 11.91
N TYR A 100 -5.12 -4.87 12.99
CA TYR A 100 -5.45 -5.29 14.35
C TYR A 100 -6.48 -4.32 14.94
N TYR A 101 -7.43 -4.86 15.69
CA TYR A 101 -8.63 -4.14 16.08
C TYR A 101 -8.57 -3.44 17.43
N GLU A 102 -7.60 -3.75 18.27
CA GLU A 102 -7.43 -3.20 19.63
C GLU A 102 -5.95 -3.16 20.03
N PRO A 103 -5.54 -2.20 20.88
CA PRO A 103 -4.14 -2.05 21.31
C PRO A 103 -3.66 -3.28 22.11
N LYS A 104 -2.34 -3.45 22.16
CA LYS A 104 -1.70 -4.42 23.05
C LYS A 104 -2.04 -4.08 24.50
N GLU A 105 -2.94 -4.84 25.13
CA GLU A 105 -3.11 -4.77 26.58
C GLU A 105 -2.01 -5.58 27.25
N PHE A 106 -1.41 -5.02 28.30
CA PHE A 106 -0.44 -5.71 29.13
C PHE A 106 -1.18 -6.33 30.31
N TRP A 107 -1.31 -7.65 30.30
CA TRP A 107 -1.89 -8.43 31.38
C TRP A 107 -0.85 -9.43 31.88
N GLU A 108 -0.56 -9.39 33.18
CA GLU A 108 0.28 -10.39 33.86
C GLU A 108 1.66 -10.65 33.22
N GLY A 109 2.32 -9.62 32.67
CA GLY A 109 3.64 -9.79 32.04
C GLY A 109 3.59 -10.18 30.55
N HIS A 110 2.39 -10.33 29.98
CA HIS A 110 2.18 -10.73 28.60
C HIS A 110 1.39 -9.67 27.83
N TYR A 111 1.77 -9.47 26.56
CA TYR A 111 0.99 -8.66 25.63
C TYR A 111 -0.10 -9.54 25.01
N VAL A 112 -1.37 -9.17 25.20
CA VAL A 112 -2.50 -9.87 24.57
C VAL A 112 -2.89 -9.15 23.28
N ILE A 113 -2.77 -9.83 22.14
CA ILE A 113 -3.20 -9.31 20.83
C ILE A 113 -4.64 -9.77 20.58
N HIS A 114 -5.57 -8.82 20.42
CA HIS A 114 -6.94 -9.10 20.04
C HIS A 114 -7.08 -9.07 18.51
N GLY A 115 -7.43 -10.22 17.93
CA GLY A 115 -7.91 -10.43 16.55
C GLY A 115 -7.23 -9.62 15.43
N GLY A 116 -6.29 -10.25 14.72
CA GLY A 116 -5.76 -9.73 13.45
C GLY A 116 -6.47 -10.35 12.25
N GLY A 117 -6.54 -9.62 11.13
CA GLY A 117 -7.10 -10.13 9.88
C GLY A 117 -6.48 -9.51 8.64
N THR A 118 -6.73 -10.13 7.48
CA THR A 118 -6.44 -9.54 6.17
C THR A 118 -7.41 -8.40 5.88
N ILE A 119 -6.92 -7.28 5.35
CA ILE A 119 -7.78 -6.17 4.95
C ILE A 119 -8.52 -6.54 3.66
N GLU A 120 -9.84 -6.67 3.75
CA GLU A 120 -10.75 -6.80 2.60
C GLU A 120 -11.71 -5.61 2.61
N TYR A 121 -11.87 -4.94 1.47
CA TYR A 121 -12.83 -3.86 1.31
C TYR A 121 -14.25 -4.43 1.32
N ILE A 122 -14.94 -4.20 2.42
CA ILE A 122 -16.37 -4.46 2.55
C ILE A 122 -17.01 -3.08 2.63
N GLY A 123 -18.03 -2.83 1.80
CA GLY A 123 -18.57 -1.49 1.54
C GLY A 123 -19.30 -0.70 2.64
N PRO A 124 -19.43 -1.09 3.93
CA PRO A 124 -20.03 -0.20 4.93
C PRO A 124 -19.00 0.84 5.42
N PRO A 125 -19.33 2.14 5.39
CA PRO A 125 -18.51 3.19 5.95
C PRO A 125 -18.34 3.02 7.47
N GLU A 126 -17.31 3.66 8.04
CA GLU A 126 -17.02 3.72 9.49
C GLU A 126 -16.64 2.39 10.16
N THR A 127 -16.74 1.26 9.47
CA THR A 127 -16.27 -0.04 9.97
C THR A 127 -14.75 -0.03 10.20
N LYS A 128 -14.28 -0.79 11.19
CA LYS A 128 -12.83 -0.94 11.43
C LYS A 128 -12.10 -1.50 10.18
N LEU A 129 -12.75 -2.33 9.37
CA LEU A 129 -12.26 -2.79 8.05
C LEU A 129 -12.11 -1.65 7.04
N MET A 130 -13.11 -0.78 6.91
CA MET A 130 -13.02 0.42 6.08
C MET A 130 -11.86 1.32 6.54
N GLN A 131 -11.69 1.51 7.85
CA GLN A 131 -10.59 2.30 8.39
C GLN A 131 -9.22 1.69 8.08
N ALA A 132 -9.09 0.36 8.15
CA ALA A 132 -7.88 -0.34 7.74
C ALA A 132 -7.61 -0.18 6.23
N TRP A 133 -8.67 -0.29 5.42
CA TRP A 133 -8.60 -0.06 3.97
C TRP A 133 -8.19 1.38 3.62
N GLU A 134 -8.71 2.38 4.33
CA GLU A 134 -8.25 3.77 4.21
C GLU A 134 -6.76 3.91 4.59
N GLY A 135 -6.30 3.18 5.61
CA GLY A 135 -4.88 3.10 5.99
C GLY A 135 -4.00 2.53 4.88
N LEU A 136 -4.46 1.48 4.19
CA LEU A 136 -3.82 0.91 3.01
C LEU A 136 -3.81 1.91 1.84
N GLN A 137 -4.93 2.60 1.59
CA GLN A 137 -5.05 3.63 0.55
C GLN A 137 -4.13 4.84 0.82
N LYS A 138 -3.98 5.26 2.07
CA LYS A 138 -3.03 6.30 2.48
C LYS A 138 -1.62 5.94 2.02
N VAL A 139 -1.17 4.72 2.29
CA VAL A 139 0.14 4.24 1.85
C VAL A 139 0.23 4.17 0.33
N ALA A 140 -0.80 3.65 -0.34
CA ALA A 140 -0.82 3.61 -1.81
C ALA A 140 -0.66 5.02 -2.43
N ASN A 141 -1.26 6.05 -1.82
CA ASN A 141 -1.17 7.44 -2.27
C ASN A 141 0.20 8.09 -2.02
N MET A 142 1.02 7.54 -1.12
CA MET A 142 2.39 8.01 -0.89
C MET A 142 3.37 7.54 -1.97
N ILE A 143 3.01 6.52 -2.74
CA ILE A 143 3.89 5.86 -3.68
C ILE A 143 3.74 6.50 -5.06
N GLU A 144 4.88 6.77 -5.72
CA GLU A 144 4.88 7.25 -7.10
C GLU A 144 4.32 6.17 -8.05
N HIS A 145 3.18 6.46 -8.69
CA HIS A 145 2.51 5.54 -9.60
C HIS A 145 1.86 6.27 -10.78
N SER A 146 1.81 5.64 -11.95
CA SER A 146 1.10 6.11 -13.14
C SER A 146 -0.31 5.53 -13.29
N GLY A 147 -0.63 4.50 -12.52
CA GLY A 147 -1.95 3.90 -12.50
C GLY A 147 -2.20 3.14 -11.20
N LYS A 148 -3.49 2.99 -10.87
CA LYS A 148 -3.97 2.25 -9.71
C LYS A 148 -5.06 1.29 -10.18
N LYS A 149 -5.14 0.11 -9.57
CA LYS A 149 -6.17 -0.90 -9.78
C LYS A 149 -6.48 -1.61 -8.46
N TYR A 150 -7.73 -1.99 -8.25
CA TYR A 150 -8.15 -2.79 -7.11
C TYR A 150 -8.39 -4.24 -7.53
N ILE A 151 -7.85 -5.17 -6.76
CA ILE A 151 -7.97 -6.60 -7.03
C ILE A 151 -8.74 -7.23 -5.87
N SER A 152 -9.82 -7.92 -6.22
CA SER A 152 -10.48 -8.88 -5.33
C SER A 152 -9.91 -10.25 -5.64
N THR A 153 -9.23 -10.88 -4.68
CA THR A 153 -8.91 -12.30 -4.79
C THR A 153 -10.11 -13.10 -4.32
N ASN A 154 -10.80 -13.79 -5.24
CA ASN A 154 -11.85 -14.75 -4.89
C ASN A 154 -11.33 -15.90 -3.99
N SER A 155 -10.02 -16.02 -3.84
CA SER A 155 -9.34 -16.91 -2.91
C SER A 155 -8.98 -16.14 -1.65
N ARG A 156 -9.54 -16.54 -0.51
CA ARG A 156 -8.98 -16.20 0.81
C ARG A 156 -7.53 -16.65 0.82
N VAL A 157 -6.59 -15.73 0.59
CA VAL A 157 -5.16 -16.04 0.70
C VAL A 157 -4.88 -16.15 2.19
N ASN A 158 -4.87 -17.38 2.71
CA ASN A 158 -4.23 -17.68 3.98
C ASN A 158 -2.75 -17.40 3.76
N ILE A 159 -2.29 -16.20 4.14
CA ILE A 159 -0.86 -15.94 4.30
C ILE A 159 -0.50 -16.63 5.62
N PRO A 160 0.29 -17.72 5.61
CA PRO A 160 0.75 -18.33 6.83
C PRO A 160 1.55 -17.29 7.60
N ARG A 161 1.29 -17.17 8.91
CA ARG A 161 2.10 -16.33 9.81
C ARG A 161 3.58 -16.73 9.80
N ASP A 162 3.86 -17.95 9.33
CA ASP A 162 5.16 -18.58 9.27
C ASP A 162 5.65 -18.61 7.81
N TRP A 163 5.98 -17.46 7.22
CA TRP A 163 6.72 -17.43 5.96
C TRP A 163 8.21 -17.59 6.27
N PRO A 164 8.90 -18.63 5.75
CA PRO A 164 10.29 -18.91 6.11
C PRO A 164 11.25 -17.82 5.57
N GLU A 165 12.31 -17.58 6.34
CA GLU A 165 13.29 -16.47 6.22
C GLU A 165 13.91 -16.24 4.81
#